data_AF-A0A0L1LJL1-F1
#
_entry.id   AF-A0A0L1LJL1-F1
#
_cell.length_a   1.000
_cell.length_b   1.000
_cell.length_c   1.000
_cell.angle_alpha   90.00
_cell.angle_beta   90.00
_cell.angle_gamma   90.00
#
_symmetry.space_group_name_H-M   'P 1'
#
loop_
_entity.id
_entity.type
_entity.pdbx_description
1 polymer ?
#
loop_
_entity_poly.entity_id
_entity_poly.type
_entity_poly.pdbx_seq_one_letter_code
_entity_poly.pdbx_strand_id
1 'polypeptide(L)' 'ALNGGTSLSVKIDDAKGGNYEKLEVDGKSADTSITDTASTTTLSLSATDSVAEGGSIVYTATLTNAAG' A
#
# COMPACT_ATOMS: atom_id res chain seq x y z
N ALA A 1 -6.71 5.16 5.04
CA ALA A 1 -5.73 5.34 3.95
C ALA A 1 -4.55 4.44 4.27
N LEU A 2 -4.03 3.72 3.27
CA LEU A 2 -2.91 2.81 3.44
C LEU A 2 -1.62 3.62 3.40
N ASN A 3 -1.18 4.04 4.57
CA ASN A 3 0.03 4.82 4.77
C ASN A 3 1.26 3.90 4.87
N GLY A 4 1.43 2.97 3.92
CA GLY A 4 2.42 1.87 4.04
C GLY A 4 3.67 1.96 3.17
N GLY A 5 3.77 2.92 2.25
CA GLY A 5 4.94 3.05 1.38
C GLY A 5 5.95 4.07 1.89
N THR A 6 7.00 3.64 2.59
CA THR A 6 8.15 4.50 2.91
C THR A 6 9.33 4.14 2.02
N SER A 7 10.10 5.14 1.56
CA SER A 7 11.36 4.91 0.85
C SER A 7 12.57 5.14 1.74
N LEU A 8 13.65 4.40 1.48
CA LEU A 8 14.95 4.57 2.12
C LEU A 8 16.00 4.91 1.07
N SER A 9 16.78 5.94 1.32
CA SER A 9 17.92 6.35 0.49
C SER A 9 19.16 6.46 1.36
N VAL A 10 20.24 5.79 0.96
CA VAL A 10 21.54 5.82 1.63
C VAL A 10 22.62 6.16 0.61
N LYS A 11 23.55 7.03 0.99
CA LYS A 11 24.68 7.44 0.17
C LYS A 11 25.95 7.48 1.01
N ILE A 12 27.09 7.47 0.33
CA ILE A 12 28.38 7.73 0.97
C ILE A 12 28.46 9.22 1.30
N ASP A 13 28.63 9.53 2.59
CA ASP A 13 28.63 10.92 3.08
C ASP A 13 30.05 11.51 3.16
N ASP A 14 31.05 10.68 3.43
CA ASP A 14 32.46 11.05 3.43
C ASP A 14 33.35 9.81 3.20
N ALA A 15 34.55 10.03 2.69
CA ALA A 15 35.60 9.02 2.65
C ALA A 15 36.95 9.67 2.97
N LYS A 16 37.72 9.05 3.88
CA LYS A 16 39.04 9.54 4.31
C LYS A 16 40.14 8.65 3.75
N GLY A 17 41.18 9.25 3.15
CA GLY A 17 42.30 8.54 2.53
C GLY A 17 42.83 9.31 1.30
N GLY A 18 43.60 8.62 0.44
CA GLY A 18 44.09 9.18 -0.83
C GLY A 18 45.48 9.78 -0.80
N ASN A 19 46.31 9.45 0.20
CA ASN A 19 47.64 10.06 0.35
C ASN A 19 48.55 9.95 -0.90
N TYR A 20 48.39 8.90 -1.71
CA TYR A 20 49.13 8.72 -2.97
C TYR A 20 48.23 8.41 -4.18
N GLU A 21 46.93 8.18 -3.98
CA GLU A 21 45.97 7.85 -5.02
C GLU A 21 44.79 8.83 -5.00
N LYS A 22 44.32 9.21 -6.20
CA LYS A 22 43.09 9.99 -6.35
C LYS A 22 41.90 9.14 -5.89
N LEU A 23 41.36 9.46 -4.71
CA LEU A 23 40.14 8.85 -4.18
C LEU A 23 38.93 9.67 -4.65
N GLU A 24 38.11 9.07 -5.50
CA GLU A 24 36.80 9.61 -5.86
C GLU A 24 35.69 8.76 -5.26
N VAL A 25 34.76 9.43 -4.60
CA VAL A 25 33.52 8.84 -4.09
C VAL A 25 32.44 9.03 -5.14
N ASP A 26 31.84 7.93 -5.56
CA ASP A 26 30.56 8.01 -6.28
C ASP A 26 29.46 8.34 -5.28
N GLY A 27 28.95 9.57 -5.35
CA GLY A 27 27.88 10.08 -4.49
C GLY A 27 26.48 9.58 -4.88
N LYS A 28 26.38 8.67 -5.85
CA LYS A 28 25.10 8.10 -6.25
C LYS A 28 24.48 7.32 -5.09
N SER A 29 23.29 7.73 -4.70
CA SER A 29 22.52 7.03 -3.67
C SER A 29 22.12 5.63 -4.13
N ALA A 30 22.08 4.70 -3.17
CA ALA A 30 21.33 3.47 -3.29
C ALA A 30 19.93 3.70 -2.73
N ASP A 31 18.92 3.49 -3.57
CA ASP A 31 17.51 3.75 -3.23
C ASP A 31 16.74 2.42 -3.10
N THR A 32 15.92 2.31 -2.07
CA THR A 32 15.00 1.18 -1.85
C THR A 32 13.58 1.71 -1.71
N SER A 33 12.67 1.18 -2.53
CA SER A 33 11.26 1.56 -2.53
C SER A 33 10.41 0.45 -1.92
N ILE A 34 9.52 0.80 -0.99
CA ILE A 34 8.51 -0.11 -0.45
C ILE A 34 7.18 0.24 -1.11
N THR A 35 6.65 -0.72 -1.87
CA THR A 35 5.34 -0.59 -2.50
C THR A 35 4.30 -1.29 -1.64
N ASP A 36 3.34 -0.53 -1.10
CA ASP A 36 2.20 -1.10 -0.42
C ASP A 36 1.09 -1.47 -1.42
N THR A 37 0.41 -2.58 -1.17
CA THR A 37 -0.69 -3.05 -2.04
C THR A 37 -2.01 -2.75 -1.39
N ALA A 38 -2.81 -1.90 -2.06
CA ALA A 38 -4.14 -1.59 -1.56
C ALA A 38 -5.13 -2.73 -1.78
N SER A 39 -5.59 -3.29 -0.66
CA SER A 39 -6.74 -4.20 -0.64
C SER A 39 -8.01 -3.39 -0.44
N THR A 40 -8.77 -3.18 -1.51
CA THR A 40 -10.10 -2.57 -1.44
C THR A 40 -11.13 -3.63 -1.08
N THR A 41 -12.01 -3.31 -0.14
CA THR A 41 -13.18 -4.14 0.18
C THR A 41 -14.40 -3.40 -0.33
N THR A 42 -15.18 -4.03 -1.21
CA THR A 42 -16.44 -3.46 -1.71
C THR A 42 -17.61 -4.19 -1.10
N LEU A 43 -18.68 -3.44 -0.80
CA LEU A 43 -19.95 -3.96 -0.29
C LEU A 43 -21.00 -3.86 -1.40
N SER A 44 -21.63 -4.98 -1.74
CA SER A 44 -22.84 -5.02 -2.57
C SER A 44 -24.04 -5.31 -1.68
N LEU A 45 -25.10 -4.53 -1.82
CA LEU A 45 -26.35 -4.69 -1.09
C LEU A 45 -27.48 -5.00 -2.07
N SER A 46 -28.13 -6.14 -1.90
CA SER A 46 -29.33 -6.50 -2.65
C SER A 46 -30.52 -6.66 -1.72
N ALA A 47 -31.73 -6.46 -2.26
CA ALA A 47 -32.99 -6.64 -1.56
C ALA A 47 -33.91 -7.57 -2.36
N THR A 48 -34.91 -8.13 -1.69
CA THR A 48 -36.00 -8.85 -2.35
C THR A 48 -36.85 -7.90 -3.22
N ASP A 49 -37.09 -8.26 -4.48
CA ASP A 49 -37.65 -7.38 -5.52
C ASP A 49 -39.03 -6.79 -5.23
N SER A 50 -39.87 -7.50 -4.46
CA SER A 50 -41.16 -6.98 -4.00
C SER A 50 -41.58 -7.64 -2.70
N VAL A 51 -42.34 -6.91 -1.90
CA VAL A 51 -43.01 -7.42 -0.70
C VAL A 51 -44.47 -6.99 -0.72
N ALA A 52 -45.34 -7.85 -0.19
CA ALA A 52 -46.72 -7.47 0.08
C ALA A 52 -46.78 -6.49 1.27
N GLU A 53 -47.87 -5.73 1.38
CA GLU A 53 -48.12 -4.90 2.57
C GLU A 53 -48.12 -5.77 3.84
N GLY A 54 -47.38 -5.33 4.85
CA GLY A 54 -47.15 -6.10 6.08
C GLY A 54 -46.09 -7.21 5.97
N GLY A 55 -45.48 -7.39 4.79
CA GLY A 55 -44.35 -8.31 4.59
C GLY A 55 -43.00 -7.76 5.06
N SER A 56 -41.99 -8.63 5.18
CA SER A 56 -40.61 -8.26 5.50
C SER A 56 -39.72 -8.27 4.25
N ILE A 57 -38.88 -7.24 4.12
CA ILE A 57 -37.82 -7.16 3.08
C ILE A 57 -36.54 -7.73 3.69
N VAL A 58 -35.87 -8.62 2.95
CA VAL A 58 -34.55 -9.13 3.33
C VAL A 58 -33.49 -8.42 2.51
N TYR A 59 -32.47 -7.91 3.20
CA TYR A 59 -31.28 -7.33 2.59
C TYR A 59 -30.09 -8.27 2.75
N THR A 60 -29.38 -8.51 1.64
CA THR A 60 -28.16 -9.33 1.62
C THR A 60 -26.97 -8.43 1.33
N ALA A 61 -26.03 -8.40 2.27
CA ALA A 61 -24.75 -7.70 2.16
C ALA A 61 -23.64 -8.69 1.76
N THR A 62 -22.99 -8.46 0.62
CA THR A 62 -21.87 -9.26 0.13
C THR A 62 -20.60 -8.42 0.07
N LEU A 63 -19.54 -8.87 0.73
CA LEU A 63 -18.22 -8.22 0.67
C LEU A 63 -17.33 -8.96 -0.34
N THR A 64 -16.59 -8.21 -1.16
CA THR A 64 -15.63 -8.80 -2.13
C THR A 64 -14.32 -9.26 -1.50
N ASN A 65 -14.02 -8.79 -0.30
CA ASN A 65 -12.86 -9.19 0.48
C ASN A 65 -13.29 -9.36 1.93
N ALA A 66 -14.00 -10.46 2.22
CA ALA A 66 -14.50 -10.75 3.56
C ALA A 66 -13.30 -11.04 4.47
N ALA A 67 -13.09 -10.20 5.48
CA ALA A 67 -12.12 -10.49 6.53
C ALA A 67 -12.64 -11.68 7.36
N GLY A 68 -11.81 -12.72 7.49
CA GLY A 68 -12.04 -13.91 8.30
C GLY A 68 -10.80 -14.22 9.14
#